data_AF-A0A354D603-F1
#
_entry.id   AF-A0A354D603-F1
#
_cell.length_a   1.000
_cell.length_b   1.000
_cell.length_c   1.000
_cell.angle_alpha   90.00
_cell.angle_beta   90.00
_cell.angle_gamma   90.00
#
_symmetry.space_group_name_H-M   'P 1'
#
loop_
_entity.id
_entity.type
_entity.pdbx_description
1 polymer ?
#
loop_
_entity_poly.entity_id
_entity_poly.type
_entity_poly.pdbx_seq_one_letter_code
_entity_poly.pdbx_strand_id
1 'polypeptide(L)'
;MKKKILLMVSVCLMILGLTACGKTDPKSVDYNGYTYDQLKQVTQNTVATLVNMTDEQKTVYEASDDEMTKNIVTRWEDATSGVGSYVELGDFKITKSGKTLTCEQTIEFEKREVILTYVYTYYSMEVEDVTIDKVYSLGEKMSKAGMNTLMGMGTVFAVLILISLVISCFKIFPYLESKKKAGQTENAVKETVQDIPAEQQDNTELIAVIAAAIAASTGTSTDDFVVRSIKRRY
;
A
#
# COMPACT_ATOMS: atom_id res chain seq x y z
N MET A 1 40.86 17.78 1.98
CA MET A 1 40.43 18.66 0.88
C MET A 1 39.82 17.91 -0.31
N LYS A 2 40.41 16.79 -0.77
CA LYS A 2 39.89 15.98 -1.90
C LYS A 2 38.42 15.51 -1.75
N LYS A 3 37.99 15.07 -0.55
CA LYS A 3 36.59 14.64 -0.30
C LYS A 3 35.56 15.77 -0.36
N LYS A 4 35.94 17.00 0.02
CA LYS A 4 35.06 18.18 -0.02
C LYS A 4 34.88 18.69 -1.46
N ILE A 5 35.94 18.63 -2.27
CA ILE A 5 35.90 18.96 -3.70
C ILE A 5 35.05 17.93 -4.47
N LEU A 6 35.19 16.64 -4.15
CA LEU A 6 34.38 15.58 -4.76
C LEU A 6 32.88 15.76 -4.49
N LEU A 7 32.50 16.13 -3.26
CA LEU A 7 31.11 16.43 -2.90
C LEU A 7 30.58 17.68 -3.62
N MET A 8 31.39 18.73 -3.72
CA MET A 8 31.02 19.98 -4.39
C MET A 8 30.84 19.76 -5.91
N VAL A 9 31.70 18.96 -6.54
CA VAL A 9 31.57 18.56 -7.95
C VAL A 9 30.35 17.66 -8.18
N SER A 10 30.07 16.72 -7.28
CA SER A 10 28.88 15.85 -7.35
C SER A 10 27.58 16.66 -7.27
N VAL A 11 27.50 17.61 -6.34
CA VAL A 11 26.35 18.53 -6.21
C VAL A 11 26.23 19.43 -7.45
N CYS A 12 27.34 19.94 -8.00
CA CYS A 12 27.31 20.73 -9.24
C CYS A 12 26.90 19.88 -10.46
N LEU A 13 27.29 18.61 -10.54
CA LEU A 13 26.88 17.69 -11.60
C LEU A 13 25.39 17.36 -11.53
N MET A 14 24.83 17.21 -10.32
CA MET A 14 23.38 17.05 -10.14
C MET A 14 22.61 18.30 -10.55
N ILE A 15 23.15 19.49 -10.27
CA ILE A 15 22.54 20.77 -10.67
C ILE A 15 22.62 20.97 -12.20
N LEU A 16 23.73 20.57 -12.84
CA LEU A 16 23.89 20.66 -14.29
C LEU A 16 23.03 19.64 -15.04
N GLY A 17 22.78 18.45 -14.45
CA GLY A 17 21.88 17.44 -15.00
C GLY A 17 20.40 17.87 -15.08
N LEU A 18 19.99 18.88 -14.30
CA LEU A 18 18.62 19.41 -14.30
C LEU A 18 18.37 20.48 -15.36
N THR A 19 19.40 20.98 -16.05
CA THR A 19 19.29 22.10 -17.01
C THR A 19 19.28 21.68 -18.48
N ALA A 20 19.32 20.37 -18.77
CA ALA A 20 19.44 19.83 -20.13
C ALA A 20 18.11 19.60 -20.86
N CYS A 21 16.95 19.96 -20.29
CA CYS A 21 15.71 20.08 -21.05
C CYS A 21 15.79 21.34 -21.91
N GLY A 22 16.25 21.18 -23.16
CA GLY A 22 16.36 22.24 -24.14
C GLY A 22 15.07 23.06 -24.24
N LYS A 23 15.22 24.38 -24.19
CA LYS A 23 14.18 25.40 -24.38
C LYS A 23 13.70 25.44 -25.83
N THR A 24 13.24 24.32 -26.38
CA THR A 24 12.48 24.36 -27.63
C THR A 24 11.11 24.91 -27.29
N ASP A 25 10.70 25.99 -27.98
CA ASP A 25 9.35 26.52 -27.83
C ASP A 25 8.34 25.41 -28.14
N PRO A 26 7.50 24.98 -27.18
CA PRO A 26 6.55 23.88 -27.41
C PRO A 26 5.61 24.15 -28.58
N LYS A 27 5.37 25.42 -28.93
CA LYS A 27 4.56 25.79 -30.10
C LYS A 27 5.21 25.46 -31.44
N SER A 28 6.54 25.33 -31.47
CA SER A 28 7.30 25.00 -32.68
C SER A 28 7.50 23.49 -32.88
N VAL A 29 7.04 22.66 -31.93
CA VAL A 29 7.22 21.21 -31.96
C VAL A 29 6.04 20.55 -32.68
N ASP A 30 6.34 19.62 -33.59
CA ASP A 30 5.36 18.67 -34.10
C ASP A 30 5.22 17.51 -33.10
N TYR A 31 4.00 17.31 -32.59
CA TYR A 31 3.66 16.23 -31.69
C TYR A 31 3.03 15.11 -32.51
N ASN A 32 3.85 14.36 -33.24
CA ASN A 32 3.41 13.20 -34.02
C ASN A 32 2.24 13.51 -34.97
N GLY A 33 2.37 14.61 -35.74
CA GLY A 33 1.36 15.10 -36.67
C GLY A 33 0.33 16.05 -36.08
N TYR A 34 0.40 16.36 -34.78
CA TYR A 34 -0.45 17.33 -34.11
C TYR A 34 0.35 18.56 -33.69
N THR A 35 -0.23 19.73 -33.91
CA THR A 35 0.32 21.01 -33.44
C THR A 35 -0.06 21.27 -31.99
N TYR A 36 0.72 22.13 -31.34
CA TYR A 36 0.41 22.63 -30.00
C TYR A 36 -1.01 23.19 -29.90
N ASP A 37 -1.42 24.01 -30.87
CA ASP A 37 -2.73 24.67 -30.84
C ASP A 37 -3.88 23.70 -31.08
N GLN A 38 -3.69 22.64 -31.88
CA GLN A 38 -4.69 21.58 -32.03
C GLN A 38 -4.93 20.84 -30.71
N LEU A 39 -3.86 20.43 -30.02
CA LEU A 39 -3.97 19.73 -28.73
C LEU A 39 -4.56 20.65 -27.65
N LYS A 40 -4.15 21.92 -27.64
CA LYS A 40 -4.75 22.95 -26.78
C LYS A 40 -6.24 23.06 -27.04
N GLN A 41 -6.65 23.22 -28.29
CA GLN A 41 -8.05 23.37 -28.66
C GLN A 41 -8.90 22.17 -28.26
N VAL A 42 -8.38 20.93 -28.38
CA VAL A 42 -9.07 19.73 -27.89
C VAL A 42 -9.38 19.86 -26.40
N THR A 43 -8.36 20.16 -25.57
CA THR A 43 -8.59 20.31 -24.12
C THR A 43 -9.54 21.45 -23.78
N GLN A 44 -9.44 22.59 -24.46
CA GLN A 44 -10.30 23.75 -24.21
C GLN A 44 -11.75 23.50 -24.64
N ASN A 45 -11.98 22.78 -25.73
CA ASN A 45 -13.31 22.36 -26.15
C ASN A 45 -13.94 21.38 -25.15
N THR A 46 -13.15 20.45 -24.60
CA THR A 46 -13.61 19.57 -23.53
C THR A 46 -14.03 20.39 -22.30
N VAL A 47 -13.22 21.35 -21.87
CA VAL A 47 -13.59 22.24 -20.74
C VAL A 47 -14.87 23.02 -21.05
N ALA A 48 -14.98 23.62 -22.24
CA ALA A 48 -16.17 24.37 -22.62
C ALA A 48 -17.43 23.50 -22.61
N THR A 49 -17.32 22.23 -23.04
CA THR A 49 -18.42 21.26 -22.99
C THR A 49 -18.81 20.93 -21.55
N LEU A 50 -17.82 20.68 -20.68
CA LEU A 50 -18.06 20.33 -19.28
C LEU A 50 -18.63 21.50 -18.46
N VAL A 51 -18.16 22.72 -18.70
CA VAL A 51 -18.64 23.93 -18.02
C VAL A 51 -20.09 24.25 -18.40
N ASN A 52 -20.45 24.07 -19.67
CA ASN A 52 -21.80 24.38 -20.17
C ASN A 52 -22.77 23.20 -20.10
N MET A 53 -22.35 22.08 -19.49
CA MET A 53 -23.17 20.88 -19.40
C MET A 53 -24.34 21.09 -18.44
N THR A 54 -25.56 20.85 -18.91
CA THR A 54 -26.76 20.93 -18.06
C THR A 54 -26.91 19.68 -17.19
N ASP A 55 -27.63 19.79 -16.07
CA ASP A 55 -27.86 18.64 -15.17
C ASP A 55 -28.63 17.49 -15.86
N GLU A 56 -29.49 17.83 -16.82
CA GLU A 56 -30.17 16.84 -17.67
C GLU A 56 -29.17 16.07 -18.55
N GLN A 57 -28.22 16.77 -19.18
CA GLN A 57 -27.17 16.13 -19.99
C GLN A 57 -26.26 15.25 -19.13
N LYS A 58 -25.91 15.71 -17.93
CA LYS A 58 -25.11 14.92 -16.98
C LYS A 58 -25.78 13.59 -16.65
N THR A 59 -27.07 13.63 -16.31
CA THR A 59 -27.85 12.42 -16.01
C THR A 59 -27.83 11.43 -17.18
N VAL A 60 -27.90 11.94 -18.42
CA VAL A 60 -27.81 11.11 -19.64
C VAL A 60 -26.42 10.47 -19.77
N TYR A 61 -25.34 11.22 -19.53
CA TYR A 61 -23.98 10.70 -19.61
C TYR A 61 -23.66 9.69 -18.51
N GLU A 62 -24.17 9.88 -17.31
CA GLU A 62 -24.02 8.93 -16.20
C GLU A 62 -24.75 7.60 -16.46
N ALA A 63 -25.83 7.66 -17.23
CA ALA A 63 -26.60 6.50 -17.69
C ALA A 63 -26.05 5.89 -19.00
N SER A 64 -25.04 6.50 -19.63
CA SER A 64 -24.46 5.97 -20.87
C SER A 64 -23.60 4.73 -20.61
N ASP A 65 -23.58 3.81 -21.58
CA ASP A 65 -22.72 2.62 -21.56
C ASP A 65 -21.25 2.94 -21.92
N ASP A 66 -20.95 4.18 -22.34
CA ASP A 66 -19.59 4.62 -22.62
C ASP A 66 -18.87 5.00 -21.34
N GLU A 67 -18.06 4.06 -20.84
CA GLU A 67 -17.32 4.19 -19.59
C GLU A 67 -16.40 5.41 -19.58
N MET A 68 -15.80 5.79 -20.72
CA MET A 68 -14.90 6.94 -20.80
C MET A 68 -15.66 8.25 -20.57
N THR A 69 -16.76 8.44 -21.28
CA THR A 69 -17.61 9.64 -21.13
C THR A 69 -18.14 9.75 -19.70
N LYS A 70 -18.65 8.64 -19.15
CA LYS A 70 -19.12 8.59 -17.76
C LYS A 70 -18.02 8.98 -16.76
N ASN A 71 -16.84 8.40 -16.92
CA ASN A 71 -15.69 8.68 -16.06
C ASN A 71 -15.24 10.14 -16.07
N ILE A 72 -15.31 10.80 -17.23
CA ILE A 72 -14.96 12.21 -17.38
C ILE A 72 -15.99 13.09 -16.66
N VAL A 73 -17.29 12.82 -16.83
CA VAL A 73 -18.36 13.59 -16.18
C VAL A 73 -18.30 13.44 -14.67
N THR A 74 -18.19 12.22 -14.14
CA THR A 74 -18.08 11.98 -12.70
C THR A 74 -16.85 12.67 -12.10
N ARG A 75 -15.67 12.56 -12.74
CA ARG A 75 -14.45 13.24 -12.27
C ARG A 75 -14.59 14.76 -12.32
N TRP A 76 -15.28 15.31 -13.32
CA TRP A 76 -15.56 16.73 -13.40
C TRP A 76 -16.38 17.20 -12.21
N GLU A 77 -17.45 16.49 -11.85
CA GLU A 77 -18.27 16.83 -10.68
C GLU A 77 -17.47 16.78 -9.38
N ASP A 78 -16.70 15.71 -9.17
CA ASP A 78 -15.87 15.55 -7.96
C ASP A 78 -14.81 16.66 -7.85
N ALA A 79 -14.16 17.00 -8.97
CA ALA A 79 -13.14 18.03 -9.03
C ALA A 79 -13.72 19.44 -8.84
N THR A 80 -14.90 19.71 -9.41
CA THR A 80 -15.56 21.03 -9.31
C THR A 80 -16.42 21.18 -8.05
N SER A 81 -16.65 20.11 -7.30
CA SER A 81 -17.37 20.18 -6.03
C SER A 81 -16.64 21.09 -5.04
N GLY A 82 -17.33 22.18 -4.65
CA GLY A 82 -16.86 23.14 -3.66
C GLY A 82 -15.71 24.05 -4.10
N VAL A 83 -15.39 24.15 -5.39
CA VAL A 83 -14.34 25.09 -5.90
C VAL A 83 -14.88 26.46 -6.32
N GLY A 84 -16.20 26.65 -6.33
CA GLY A 84 -16.85 27.90 -6.74
C GLY A 84 -17.23 27.90 -8.21
N SER A 85 -17.59 29.07 -8.74
CA SER A 85 -17.95 29.24 -10.15
C SER A 85 -16.72 29.25 -11.06
N TYR A 86 -16.89 28.82 -12.31
CA TYR A 86 -15.89 28.93 -13.36
C TYR A 86 -15.55 30.40 -13.62
N VAL A 87 -14.26 30.71 -13.76
CA VAL A 87 -13.74 32.06 -14.04
C VAL A 87 -13.22 32.11 -15.48
N GLU A 88 -12.12 31.41 -15.76
CA GLU A 88 -11.50 31.38 -17.09
C GLU A 88 -10.61 30.16 -17.32
N LEU A 89 -10.10 30.03 -18.55
CA LEU A 89 -9.08 29.05 -18.91
C LEU A 89 -7.70 29.62 -18.57
N GLY A 90 -6.96 28.91 -17.72
CA GLY A 90 -5.59 29.24 -17.37
C GLY A 90 -4.57 28.64 -18.36
N ASP A 91 -3.37 28.38 -17.83
CA ASP A 91 -2.25 27.87 -18.61
C ASP A 91 -2.51 26.49 -19.20
N PHE A 92 -2.06 26.32 -20.45
CA PHE A 92 -1.99 25.04 -21.13
C PHE A 92 -0.53 24.60 -21.22
N LYS A 93 -0.26 23.33 -20.91
CA LYS A 93 1.09 22.76 -20.88
C LYS A 93 1.11 21.40 -21.56
N ILE A 94 2.10 21.20 -22.42
CA ILE A 94 2.39 19.90 -23.03
C ILE A 94 3.71 19.37 -22.48
N THR A 95 3.70 18.13 -21.99
CA THR A 95 4.89 17.43 -21.51
C THR A 95 5.03 16.12 -22.28
N LYS A 96 6.12 15.95 -23.03
CA LYS A 96 6.47 14.67 -23.65
C LYS A 96 7.51 13.96 -22.79
N SER A 97 7.23 12.72 -22.39
CA SER A 97 8.16 11.87 -21.64
C SER A 97 8.15 10.45 -22.21
N GLY A 98 9.25 10.06 -22.87
CA GLY A 98 9.37 8.73 -23.47
C GLY A 98 8.28 8.45 -24.52
N LYS A 99 7.39 7.50 -24.20
CA LYS A 99 6.27 7.08 -25.06
C LYS A 99 4.95 7.80 -24.73
N THR A 100 4.97 8.74 -23.80
CA THR A 100 3.75 9.40 -23.30
C THR A 100 3.79 10.89 -23.63
N LEU A 101 2.64 11.41 -24.03
CA LEU A 101 2.39 12.84 -24.21
C LEU A 101 1.28 13.25 -23.24
N THR A 102 1.55 14.23 -22.39
CA THR A 102 0.59 14.75 -21.42
C THR A 102 0.22 16.17 -21.80
N CYS A 103 -1.08 16.43 -21.94
CA CYS A 103 -1.63 17.76 -22.18
C CYS A 103 -2.44 18.18 -20.95
N GLU A 104 -2.00 19.24 -20.27
CA GLU A 104 -2.62 19.77 -19.05
C GLU A 104 -3.26 21.12 -19.38
N GLN A 105 -4.56 21.26 -19.14
CA GLN A 105 -5.27 22.53 -19.19
C GLN A 105 -5.69 22.93 -17.78
N THR A 106 -5.15 24.05 -17.30
CA THR A 106 -5.53 24.64 -16.02
C THR A 106 -6.84 25.41 -16.19
N ILE A 107 -7.73 25.27 -15.21
CA ILE A 107 -9.05 25.87 -15.22
C ILE A 107 -9.20 26.64 -13.91
N GLU A 108 -9.44 27.94 -14.03
CA GLU A 108 -9.55 28.82 -12.88
C GLU A 108 -10.99 28.85 -12.39
N PHE A 109 -11.18 28.49 -11.12
CA PHE A 109 -12.43 28.70 -10.39
C PHE A 109 -12.18 29.63 -9.21
N GLU A 110 -13.23 30.23 -8.66
CA GLU A 110 -13.14 31.26 -7.62
C GLU A 110 -12.29 30.88 -6.40
N LYS A 111 -12.29 29.60 -5.99
CA LYS A 111 -11.60 29.16 -4.76
C LYS A 111 -10.32 28.38 -5.04
N ARG A 112 -10.29 27.59 -6.11
CA ARG A 112 -9.20 26.66 -6.41
C ARG A 112 -9.15 26.36 -7.90
N GLU A 113 -7.95 26.13 -8.41
CA GLU A 113 -7.77 25.63 -9.77
C GLU A 113 -8.18 24.15 -9.88
N VAL A 114 -8.58 23.76 -11.08
CA VAL A 114 -8.81 22.38 -11.50
C VAL A 114 -7.96 22.14 -12.75
N ILE A 115 -7.31 20.98 -12.87
CA ILE A 115 -6.50 20.63 -14.04
C ILE A 115 -7.15 19.47 -14.77
N LEU A 116 -7.47 19.68 -16.03
CA LEU A 116 -7.83 18.64 -16.98
C LEU A 116 -6.55 18.10 -17.63
N THR A 117 -6.31 16.80 -17.52
CA THR A 117 -5.11 16.14 -18.05
C THR A 117 -5.51 15.08 -19.05
N TYR A 118 -5.04 15.20 -20.29
CA TYR A 118 -5.06 14.12 -21.27
C TYR A 118 -3.70 13.44 -21.32
N VAL A 119 -3.71 12.11 -21.25
CA VAL A 119 -2.53 11.28 -21.43
C VAL A 119 -2.68 10.51 -22.73
N TYR A 120 -1.72 10.69 -23.65
CA TYR A 120 -1.69 10.00 -24.93
C TYR A 120 -0.49 9.05 -25.01
N THR A 121 -0.68 7.93 -25.71
CA THR A 121 0.46 7.20 -26.29
C THR A 121 1.05 8.03 -27.42
N TYR A 122 2.27 8.53 -27.28
CA TYR A 122 2.89 9.50 -28.19
C TYR A 122 2.96 9.03 -29.66
N TYR A 123 3.12 7.72 -29.90
CA TYR A 123 3.28 7.22 -31.27
C TYR A 123 1.96 6.92 -31.99
N SER A 124 0.90 6.53 -31.27
CA SER A 124 -0.43 6.30 -31.86
C SER A 124 -1.35 7.51 -31.73
N MET A 125 -1.05 8.43 -30.82
CA MET A 125 -1.92 9.55 -30.40
C MET A 125 -3.28 9.08 -29.87
N GLU A 126 -3.37 7.83 -29.43
CA GLU A 126 -4.53 7.31 -28.71
C GLU A 126 -4.54 7.85 -27.29
N VAL A 127 -5.72 8.21 -26.80
CA VAL A 127 -5.92 8.66 -25.42
C VAL A 127 -5.87 7.43 -24.52
N GLU A 128 -4.87 7.39 -23.63
CA GLU A 128 -4.74 6.35 -22.61
C GLU A 128 -5.61 6.67 -21.38
N ASP A 129 -5.64 7.93 -20.97
CA ASP A 129 -6.38 8.37 -19.78
C ASP A 129 -6.76 9.84 -19.86
N VAL A 130 -7.84 10.19 -19.16
CA VAL A 130 -8.30 11.57 -18.96
C VAL A 130 -8.60 11.76 -17.48
N THR A 131 -7.83 12.63 -16.81
CA THR A 131 -8.04 12.95 -15.40
C THR A 131 -8.48 14.40 -15.23
N ILE A 132 -9.22 14.65 -14.16
CA ILE A 132 -9.68 15.98 -13.78
C ILE A 132 -9.45 16.10 -12.28
N ASP A 133 -8.48 16.93 -11.91
CA ASP A 133 -7.97 16.95 -10.56
C ASP A 133 -8.03 18.35 -9.96
N LYS A 134 -8.55 18.42 -8.74
CA LYS A 134 -8.55 19.62 -7.91
C LYS A 134 -7.13 19.96 -7.46
N VAL A 135 -6.71 21.19 -7.67
CA VAL A 135 -5.39 21.65 -7.23
C VAL A 135 -5.43 21.95 -5.73
N TYR A 136 -4.76 21.09 -4.95
CA TYR A 136 -4.54 21.30 -3.53
C TYR A 136 -3.26 22.09 -3.27
N SER A 137 -3.29 22.94 -2.25
CA SER A 137 -2.11 23.65 -1.78
C SER A 137 -1.01 22.69 -1.31
N LEU A 138 0.24 23.14 -1.30
CA LEU A 138 1.36 22.35 -0.78
C LEU A 138 1.12 21.93 0.69
N GLY A 139 0.54 22.81 1.50
CA GLY A 139 0.20 22.51 2.90
C GLY A 139 -0.82 21.39 3.05
N GLU A 140 -1.89 21.40 2.25
CA GLU A 140 -2.90 20.33 2.24
C GLU A 140 -2.30 19.01 1.73
N LYS A 141 -1.52 19.05 0.65
CA LYS A 141 -0.82 17.88 0.11
C LYS A 141 0.11 17.27 1.16
N MET A 142 0.91 18.10 1.84
CA MET A 142 1.83 17.67 2.90
C MET A 142 1.11 17.16 4.14
N SER A 143 0.03 17.82 4.56
CA SER A 143 -0.80 17.36 5.67
C SER A 143 -1.43 15.99 5.38
N LYS A 144 -2.01 15.82 4.18
CA LYS A 144 -2.61 14.55 3.74
C LYS A 144 -1.57 13.45 3.63
N ALA A 145 -0.41 13.74 3.03
CA ALA A 145 0.71 12.80 2.96
C ALA A 145 1.21 12.42 4.35
N GLY A 146 1.39 13.41 5.24
CA GLY A 146 1.81 13.21 6.62
C GLY A 146 0.83 12.37 7.41
N MET A 147 -0.47 12.56 7.22
CA MET A 147 -1.51 11.73 7.85
C MET A 147 -1.41 10.27 7.41
N ASN A 148 -1.19 10.03 6.12
CA ASN A 148 -0.98 8.68 5.61
C ASN A 148 0.31 8.05 6.15
N THR A 149 1.41 8.81 6.22
CA THR A 149 2.66 8.35 6.82
C THR A 149 2.48 8.03 8.30
N LEU A 150 1.77 8.87 9.05
CA LEU A 150 1.50 8.65 10.46
C LEU A 150 0.62 7.42 10.69
N MET A 151 -0.43 7.23 9.88
CA MET A 151 -1.25 6.01 9.95
C MET A 151 -0.43 4.77 9.60
N GLY A 152 0.36 4.80 8.51
CA GLY A 152 1.18 3.66 8.10
C GLY A 152 2.28 3.32 9.11
N MET A 153 3.17 4.27 9.41
CA MET A 153 4.30 4.06 10.32
C MET A 153 3.85 3.90 11.78
N GLY A 154 2.83 4.65 12.21
CA GLY A 154 2.28 4.56 13.56
C GLY A 154 1.60 3.24 13.83
N THR A 155 0.84 2.70 12.87
CA THR A 155 0.21 1.37 13.04
C THR A 155 1.26 0.27 13.15
N VAL A 156 2.28 0.29 12.30
CA VAL A 156 3.39 -0.69 12.39
C VAL A 156 4.06 -0.61 13.77
N PHE A 157 4.35 0.60 14.26
CA PHE A 157 4.95 0.79 15.58
C PHE A 157 4.05 0.29 16.72
N ALA A 158 2.74 0.57 16.66
CA ALA A 158 1.77 0.09 17.64
C ALA A 158 1.65 -1.44 17.67
N VAL A 159 1.64 -2.09 16.51
CA VAL A 159 1.60 -3.56 16.40
C VAL A 159 2.87 -4.18 17.00
N LEU A 160 4.04 -3.61 16.75
CA LEU A 160 5.30 -4.07 17.33
C LEU A 160 5.31 -3.96 18.87
N ILE A 161 4.79 -2.86 19.42
CA ILE A 161 4.63 -2.70 20.87
C ILE A 161 3.69 -3.76 21.43
N LEU A 162 2.55 -4.01 20.77
CA LEU A 162 1.59 -5.01 21.21
C LEU A 162 2.20 -6.41 21.21
N ILE A 163 2.91 -6.80 20.14
CA ILE A 163 3.62 -8.09 20.07
C ILE A 163 4.66 -8.19 21.19
N SER A 164 5.43 -7.12 21.44
CA SER A 164 6.40 -7.08 22.53
C SER A 164 5.74 -7.29 23.90
N LEU A 165 4.58 -6.68 24.14
CA LEU A 165 3.82 -6.87 25.39
C LEU A 165 3.29 -8.30 25.52
N VAL A 166 2.76 -8.89 24.44
CA VAL A 166 2.25 -10.27 24.44
C VAL A 166 3.37 -11.27 24.76
N ILE A 167 4.54 -11.13 24.13
CA ILE A 167 5.71 -11.97 24.43
C ILE A 167 6.17 -11.76 25.89
N SER A 168 6.13 -10.53 26.38
CA SER A 168 6.45 -10.23 27.78
C SER A 168 5.45 -10.88 28.74
N CYS A 169 4.16 -10.90 28.42
CA CYS A 169 3.14 -11.61 29.20
C CYS A 169 3.37 -13.13 29.19
N PHE A 170 3.82 -13.70 28.07
CA PHE A 170 4.16 -15.13 28.02
C PHE A 170 5.33 -15.51 28.95
N LYS A 171 6.27 -14.59 29.21
CA LYS A 171 7.34 -14.79 30.22
C LYS A 171 6.82 -14.86 31.67
N ILE A 172 5.58 -14.46 31.95
CA ILE A 172 5.02 -14.46 33.31
C ILE A 172 4.52 -15.85 33.72
N PHE A 173 4.04 -16.67 32.77
CA PHE A 173 3.55 -18.03 33.05
C PHE A 173 4.57 -18.95 33.77
N PRO A 174 5.86 -19.05 33.36
CA PRO A 174 6.84 -19.86 34.11
C PRO A 174 7.13 -19.33 35.52
N TYR A 175 6.90 -18.04 35.78
CA TYR A 175 7.06 -17.44 37.12
C TYR A 175 5.87 -17.75 38.05
N LEU A 176 4.68 -17.94 37.49
CA LEU A 176 3.48 -18.35 38.24
C LEU A 176 3.46 -19.87 38.52
N GLU A 177 3.99 -20.71 37.62
CA GLU A 177 4.16 -22.15 37.87
C GLU A 177 5.20 -22.44 38.95
N SER A 178 6.33 -21.72 38.96
CA SER A 178 7.38 -21.89 39.98
C SER A 178 6.92 -21.44 41.37
N LYS A 179 6.08 -20.41 41.49
CA LYS A 179 5.46 -20.02 42.77
C LYS A 179 4.42 -21.01 43.28
N LYS A 180 3.71 -21.75 42.41
CA LYS A 180 2.82 -22.84 42.84
C LYS A 180 3.57 -24.09 43.30
N LYS A 181 4.81 -24.33 42.86
CA LYS A 181 5.65 -25.45 43.31
C LYS A 181 6.51 -25.15 44.55
N ALA A 182 6.70 -23.88 44.92
CA ALA A 182 7.50 -23.49 46.09
C ALA A 182 6.74 -23.49 47.44
N GLY A 183 5.48 -23.94 47.46
CA GLY A 183 4.63 -23.98 48.67
C GLY A 183 4.56 -25.34 49.38
N GLN A 184 5.31 -26.35 48.93
CA GLN A 184 5.38 -27.65 49.61
C GLN A 184 6.79 -27.89 50.11
N THR A 185 7.06 -27.45 51.34
CA THR A 185 8.21 -27.93 52.12
C THR A 185 7.73 -28.93 53.16
N GLU A 186 8.25 -30.14 53.01
CA GLU A 186 8.37 -31.29 53.91
C GLU A 186 7.77 -31.22 55.33
N ASN A 187 6.92 -32.22 55.64
CA ASN A 187 6.84 -32.81 56.97
C ASN A 187 7.49 -34.19 56.94
N ALA A 188 8.49 -34.38 57.82
CA ALA A 188 9.25 -35.60 57.99
C ALA A 188 8.46 -36.68 58.75
N VAL A 189 8.51 -37.93 58.29
CA VAL A 189 8.36 -39.14 59.14
C VAL A 189 9.32 -40.25 58.66
N LYS A 190 9.86 -40.94 59.66
CA LYS A 190 10.94 -41.94 59.72
C LYS A 190 10.84 -43.17 58.81
N GLU A 191 12.03 -43.69 58.51
CA GLU A 191 12.45 -45.08 58.21
C GLU A 191 11.37 -46.16 58.07
N THR A 192 11.31 -46.76 56.88
CA THR A 192 11.63 -48.19 56.71
C THR A 192 12.02 -48.42 55.26
N VAL A 193 13.21 -49.00 55.04
CA VAL A 193 13.64 -49.47 53.73
C VAL A 193 12.92 -50.79 53.46
N GLN A 194 11.99 -50.82 52.50
CA GLN A 194 11.92 -51.90 51.51
C GLN A 194 10.88 -51.65 50.40
N ASP A 195 11.43 -51.77 49.20
CA ASP A 195 10.87 -51.94 47.86
C ASP A 195 10.19 -50.77 47.14
N ILE A 196 10.70 -50.51 45.94
CA ILE A 196 10.38 -49.39 45.06
C ILE A 196 9.31 -49.86 44.08
N PRO A 197 8.09 -49.28 44.03
CA PRO A 197 7.32 -49.28 42.80
C PRO A 197 7.77 -48.06 41.99
N ALA A 198 8.40 -48.33 40.85
CA ALA A 198 8.82 -47.32 39.89
C ALA A 198 7.70 -46.33 39.58
N GLU A 199 8.03 -45.04 39.50
CA GLU A 199 7.16 -44.00 38.94
C GLU A 199 6.58 -44.52 37.62
N GLN A 200 5.26 -44.68 37.61
CA GLN A 200 4.52 -45.04 36.42
C GLN A 200 4.55 -43.81 35.51
N GLN A 201 5.60 -43.74 34.69
CA GLN A 201 5.76 -42.71 33.68
C GLN A 201 4.59 -42.87 32.71
N ASP A 202 3.61 -41.97 32.80
CA ASP A 202 2.40 -41.99 31.99
C ASP A 202 2.76 -41.66 30.53
N ASN A 203 3.07 -42.70 29.77
CA ASN A 203 3.44 -42.61 28.36
C ASN A 203 2.21 -42.86 27.45
N THR A 204 1.00 -42.75 27.98
CA THR A 204 -0.24 -43.09 27.26
C THR A 204 -0.41 -42.24 26.01
N GLU A 205 -0.08 -40.94 26.08
CA GLU A 205 -0.10 -40.04 24.92
C GLU A 205 0.93 -40.45 23.85
N LEU A 206 2.15 -40.79 24.27
CA LEU A 206 3.22 -41.20 23.35
C LEU A 206 2.88 -42.53 22.65
N ILE A 207 2.30 -43.47 23.40
CA ILE A 207 1.83 -44.77 22.89
C ILE A 207 0.71 -44.56 21.86
N ALA A 208 -0.25 -43.65 22.12
CA ALA A 208 -1.36 -43.36 21.23
C ALA A 208 -0.91 -42.78 19.89
N VAL A 209 0.03 -41.82 19.90
CA VAL A 209 0.57 -41.21 18.67
C VAL A 209 1.34 -42.24 17.84
N ILE A 210 2.16 -43.08 18.49
CA ILE A 210 2.92 -44.12 17.80
C ILE A 210 1.97 -45.17 17.21
N ALA A 211 0.93 -45.57 17.94
CA ALA A 211 -0.06 -46.51 17.43
C ALA A 211 -0.82 -45.96 16.21
N ALA A 212 -1.27 -44.71 16.27
CA ALA A 212 -1.91 -44.06 15.12
C ALA A 212 -0.99 -43.98 13.90
N ALA A 213 0.30 -43.65 14.11
CA ALA A 213 1.28 -43.58 13.03
C ALA A 213 1.54 -44.94 12.36
N ILE A 214 1.66 -46.01 13.15
CA ILE A 214 1.86 -47.37 12.61
C ILE A 214 0.63 -47.79 11.81
N ALA A 215 -0.57 -47.68 12.40
CA ALA A 215 -1.83 -48.02 11.74
C ALA A 215 -2.01 -47.27 10.40
N ALA A 216 -1.67 -45.98 10.37
CA ALA A 216 -1.71 -45.18 9.14
C ALA A 216 -0.68 -45.67 8.08
N SER A 217 0.51 -46.11 8.51
CA SER A 217 1.57 -46.55 7.59
C SER A 217 1.36 -47.96 7.03
N THR A 218 0.76 -48.86 7.81
CA THR A 218 0.52 -50.27 7.43
C THR A 218 -0.88 -50.51 6.90
N GLY A 219 -1.79 -49.55 7.08
CA GLY A 219 -3.21 -49.68 6.69
C GLY A 219 -3.98 -50.69 7.55
N THR A 220 -3.50 -50.99 8.75
CA THR A 220 -4.10 -51.96 9.70
C THR A 220 -4.73 -51.26 10.89
N SER A 221 -5.62 -51.94 11.63
CA SER A 221 -6.23 -51.35 12.85
C SER A 221 -5.20 -51.26 13.98
N THR A 222 -5.44 -50.34 14.93
CA THR A 222 -4.64 -50.24 16.17
C THR A 222 -4.84 -51.42 17.11
N ASP A 223 -5.84 -52.27 16.87
CA ASP A 223 -6.12 -53.47 17.67
C ASP A 223 -5.18 -54.65 17.34
N ASP A 224 -4.52 -54.60 16.18
CA ASP A 224 -3.67 -55.70 15.69
C ASP A 224 -2.28 -55.72 16.36
N PHE A 225 -1.91 -54.68 17.13
CA PHE A 225 -0.58 -54.56 17.74
C PHE A 225 -0.60 -53.73 19.03
N VAL A 226 0.42 -53.93 19.89
CA VAL A 226 0.53 -53.24 21.18
C VAL A 226 1.86 -52.49 21.28
N VAL A 227 1.81 -51.20 21.55
CA VAL A 227 2.99 -50.35 21.75
C VAL A 227 3.27 -50.20 23.25
N ARG A 228 4.48 -50.55 23.69
CA ARG A 228 4.92 -50.42 25.09
C ARG A 228 6.36 -49.91 25.17
N SER A 229 6.67 -49.16 26.22
CA SER A 229 8.03 -48.74 26.52
C SER A 229 8.87 -49.93 27.01
N ILE A 230 10.09 -50.07 26.50
CA ILE A 230 11.08 -51.08 26.95
C ILE A 230 12.40 -50.35 27.22
N LYS A 231 12.92 -50.45 28.45
CA LYS A 231 14.26 -49.98 28.80
C LYS A 231 15.27 -51.12 28.60
N ARG A 232 16.20 -50.96 27.66
CA ARG A 232 17.30 -51.92 27.44
C ARG A 232 18.37 -51.70 28.51
N ARG A 233 18.70 -52.72 29.31
CA ARG A 233 19.85 -52.68 30.22
C ARG A 233 21.12 -52.82 29.38
N TYR A 234 22.03 -51.86 29.47
CA TYR A 234 23.42 -51.97 29.03
C TYR A 234 24.32 -52.02 30.26
#